data_AF-A0A953GV12-F1
#
_entry.id   AF-A0A953GV12-F1
#
_cell.length_a   1.000
_cell.length_b   1.000
_cell.length_c   1.000
_cell.angle_alpha   90.00
_cell.angle_beta   90.00
_cell.angle_gamma   90.00
#
_symmetry.space_group_name_H-M   'P 1'
#
loop_
_entity.id
_entity.type
_entity.pdbx_description
1 polymer ?
#
loop_
_entity_poly.entity_id
_entity_poly.type
_entity_poly.pdbx_seq_one_letter_code
_entity_poly.pdbx_strand_id
1 'polypeptide(L)'
;MFVNCLLFCALVLASCDQLGHGSRVECADVFNEFESGFPFDIVSTSERSQWIIKNYDVPASAIRESGPWLYWSEGATDYSFTTDGPRVIKSWARRFTVRDVLRCLGDPDVYQAFREPDVYRLILWYPKRAVSFEAAYFTNATLSASPFKLDSDIRTSTVVQPADLASMLDDATPNINWAHLRDVTLMRPWPGDIQKIAIIEARFGNK
;
A
#
# COMPACT_ATOMS: atom_id res chain seq x y z
N MET A 1 1.92 -67.21 14.02
CA MET A 1 2.60 -66.31 13.06
C MET A 1 1.76 -65.06 12.95
N PHE A 2 2.13 -64.05 13.74
CA PHE A 2 1.43 -62.77 13.85
C PHE A 2 2.37 -61.67 13.36
N VAL A 3 1.75 -60.61 12.84
CA VAL A 3 2.33 -59.29 12.53
C VAL A 3 3.14 -59.20 11.23
N ASN A 4 2.46 -58.89 10.12
CA ASN A 4 3.10 -58.13 9.04
C ASN A 4 2.08 -57.44 8.11
N CYS A 5 1.28 -56.51 8.65
CA CYS A 5 0.44 -55.64 7.82
C CYS A 5 0.10 -54.28 8.47
N LEU A 6 1.01 -53.73 9.30
CA LEU A 6 0.78 -52.45 10.01
C LEU A 6 2.01 -51.52 10.01
N LEU A 7 2.86 -51.57 8.98
CA LEU A 7 4.05 -50.71 8.91
C LEU A 7 4.16 -49.83 7.66
N PHE A 8 3.09 -49.71 6.85
CA PHE A 8 3.08 -48.83 5.67
C PHE A 8 2.01 -47.73 5.69
N CYS A 9 1.26 -47.55 6.79
CA CYS A 9 0.31 -46.43 6.94
C CYS A 9 0.76 -45.34 7.93
N ALA A 10 1.86 -45.53 8.66
CA ALA A 10 2.34 -44.55 9.64
C ALA A 10 3.35 -43.53 9.07
N LEU A 11 3.80 -43.69 7.82
CA LEU A 11 4.82 -42.82 7.21
C LEU A 11 4.29 -41.81 6.18
N VAL A 12 2.97 -41.71 5.98
CA VAL A 12 2.35 -40.72 5.08
C VAL A 12 1.57 -39.63 5.84
N LEU A 13 1.47 -39.74 7.17
CA LEU A 13 0.74 -38.76 8.00
C LEU A 13 1.63 -37.78 8.76
N ALA A 14 2.96 -37.82 8.57
CA ALA A 14 3.90 -36.92 9.22
C ALA A 14 4.51 -35.87 8.28
N SER A 15 3.93 -35.65 7.09
CA SER A 15 4.47 -34.71 6.09
C SER A 15 3.47 -33.66 5.59
N CYS A 16 2.26 -33.61 6.15
CA CYS A 16 1.26 -32.59 5.81
C CYS A 16 1.10 -31.48 6.85
N ASP A 17 1.74 -31.57 8.03
CA ASP A 17 1.66 -30.54 9.09
C ASP A 17 2.81 -29.52 9.07
N GLN A 18 3.58 -29.46 7.99
CA GLN A 18 4.63 -28.44 7.79
C GLN A 18 4.49 -27.62 6.49
N LEU A 19 3.31 -27.65 5.85
CA LEU A 19 2.94 -26.56 4.96
C LEU A 19 2.40 -25.44 5.84
N GLY A 20 3.32 -24.54 6.20
CA GLY A 20 3.11 -23.46 7.15
C GLY A 20 1.72 -22.84 7.04
N HIS A 21 1.07 -22.68 8.19
CA HIS A 21 0.02 -21.70 8.38
C HIS A 21 0.59 -20.31 8.05
N GLY A 22 0.71 -19.98 6.77
CA GLY A 22 0.73 -18.60 6.32
C GLY A 22 -0.63 -18.07 6.69
N SER A 23 -0.71 -17.19 7.70
CA SER A 23 -1.96 -16.54 8.07
C SER A 23 -2.55 -15.97 6.79
N ARG A 24 -3.72 -16.47 6.38
CA ARG A 24 -4.41 -15.98 5.20
C ARG A 24 -4.67 -14.49 5.45
N VAL A 25 -4.03 -13.61 4.67
CA VAL A 25 -4.29 -12.17 4.72
C VAL A 25 -5.79 -11.95 4.60
N GLU A 26 -6.41 -11.29 5.56
CA GLU A 26 -7.83 -10.93 5.49
C GLU A 26 -8.00 -9.62 4.72
N CYS A 27 -9.14 -9.40 4.07
CA CYS A 27 -9.33 -8.17 3.31
C CYS A 27 -9.45 -6.94 4.21
N ALA A 28 -9.91 -7.12 5.46
CA ALA A 28 -9.87 -6.09 6.48
C ALA A 28 -8.44 -5.67 6.84
N ASP A 29 -7.44 -6.55 6.68
CA ASP A 29 -6.04 -6.22 6.88
C ASP A 29 -5.47 -5.36 5.72
N VAL A 30 -6.07 -5.45 4.52
CA VAL A 30 -5.63 -4.72 3.32
C VAL A 30 -6.25 -3.33 3.25
N PHE A 31 -7.55 -3.25 3.55
CA PHE A 31 -8.32 -2.01 3.59
C PHE A 31 -9.54 -2.23 4.48
N ASN A 32 -9.67 -1.45 5.55
CA ASN A 32 -10.88 -1.45 6.37
C ASN A 32 -11.71 -0.17 6.12
N GLU A 33 -13.03 -0.26 6.32
CA GLU A 33 -13.95 0.87 6.08
C GLU A 33 -13.67 2.08 6.96
N PHE A 34 -13.03 1.88 8.11
CA PHE A 34 -12.64 2.95 9.02
C PHE A 34 -11.70 3.96 8.33
N GLU A 35 -10.92 3.51 7.36
CA GLU A 35 -10.06 4.35 6.53
C GLU A 35 -10.83 5.35 5.66
N SER A 36 -12.05 5.04 5.24
CA SER A 36 -12.89 5.98 4.48
C SER A 36 -13.44 7.12 5.34
N GLY A 37 -13.31 7.01 6.67
CA GLY A 37 -13.81 7.97 7.65
C GLY A 37 -12.73 8.83 8.30
N PHE A 38 -11.52 8.92 7.74
CA PHE A 38 -10.51 9.84 8.27
C PHE A 38 -11.06 11.27 8.32
N PRO A 39 -10.85 11.99 9.44
CA PRO A 39 -11.47 13.29 9.68
C PRO A 39 -10.64 14.40 9.03
N PHE A 40 -10.65 14.43 7.71
CA PHE A 40 -9.84 15.36 6.91
C PHE A 40 -10.25 16.83 7.10
N ASP A 41 -11.46 17.07 7.60
CA ASP A 41 -12.01 18.38 7.96
C ASP A 41 -11.41 18.97 9.25
N ILE A 42 -10.76 18.15 10.09
CA ILE A 42 -10.09 18.64 11.29
C ILE A 42 -8.86 19.44 10.90
N VAL A 43 -8.81 20.72 11.23
CA VAL A 43 -7.69 21.60 10.87
C VAL A 43 -6.64 21.78 11.97
N SER A 44 -6.88 21.27 13.19
CA SER A 44 -5.91 21.38 14.28
C SER A 44 -5.20 20.06 14.59
N THR A 45 -3.89 20.13 14.81
CA THR A 45 -3.06 18.98 15.22
C THR A 45 -3.56 18.31 16.50
N SER A 46 -4.07 19.11 17.44
CA SER A 46 -4.59 18.62 18.73
C SER A 46 -5.84 17.75 18.54
N GLU A 47 -6.80 18.21 17.75
CA GLU A 47 -8.02 17.45 17.45
C GLU A 47 -7.71 16.18 16.64
N ARG A 48 -6.77 16.24 15.69
CA ARG A 48 -6.31 15.04 14.96
C ARG A 48 -5.71 14.01 15.91
N SER A 49 -4.86 14.45 16.84
CA SER A 49 -4.25 13.57 17.83
C SER A 49 -5.29 12.92 18.76
N GLN A 50 -6.29 13.69 19.20
CA GLN A 50 -7.39 13.16 20.01
C GLN A 50 -8.21 12.11 19.25
N TRP A 51 -8.48 12.34 17.97
CA TRP A 51 -9.16 11.36 17.13
C TRP A 51 -8.33 10.08 16.96
N ILE A 52 -7.01 10.18 16.76
CA ILE A 52 -6.11 9.02 16.66
C ILE A 52 -6.16 8.22 17.96
N ILE A 53 -5.99 8.87 19.13
CA ILE A 53 -6.05 8.23 20.45
C ILE A 53 -7.36 7.45 20.62
N LYS A 54 -8.50 8.10 20.28
CA LYS A 54 -9.83 7.52 20.46
C LYS A 54 -10.06 6.29 19.58
N ASN A 55 -9.59 6.30 18.34
CA ASN A 55 -9.99 5.29 17.36
C ASN A 55 -8.96 4.18 17.15
N TYR A 56 -7.67 4.46 17.38
CA TYR A 56 -6.60 3.46 17.28
C TYR A 56 -6.17 2.93 18.66
N ASP A 57 -6.79 3.41 19.74
CA ASP A 57 -6.50 3.03 21.13
C ASP A 57 -5.00 3.15 21.49
N VAL A 58 -4.35 4.19 20.96
CA VAL A 58 -2.94 4.48 21.23
C VAL A 58 -2.81 5.59 22.28
N PRO A 59 -1.85 5.50 23.22
CA PRO A 59 -1.63 6.57 24.19
C PRO A 59 -1.07 7.82 23.50
N ALA A 60 -1.37 9.01 24.05
CA ALA A 60 -0.87 10.28 23.50
C ALA A 60 0.67 10.32 23.33
N SER A 61 1.41 9.65 24.22
CA SER A 61 2.87 9.55 24.15
C SER A 61 3.40 8.70 22.99
N ALA A 62 2.55 7.89 22.34
CA ALA A 62 2.90 7.11 21.16
C ALA A 62 2.70 7.90 19.86
N ILE A 63 2.04 9.06 19.92
CA ILE A 63 1.88 9.96 18.76
C ILE A 63 3.07 10.92 18.73
N ARG A 64 3.82 10.88 17.63
CA ARG A 64 4.96 11.78 17.40
C ARG A 64 4.61 12.80 16.33
N GLU A 65 4.77 14.07 16.64
CA GLU A 65 4.71 15.16 15.66
C GLU A 65 6.12 15.42 15.09
N SER A 66 6.25 15.50 13.76
CA SER A 66 7.50 15.89 13.10
C SER A 66 7.23 16.53 11.73
N GLY A 67 7.54 17.82 11.61
CA GLY A 67 7.20 18.60 10.41
C GLY A 67 5.68 18.64 10.21
N PRO A 68 5.18 18.51 8.96
CA PRO A 68 3.75 18.53 8.68
C PRO A 68 3.07 17.16 8.93
N TRP A 69 3.57 16.36 9.87
CA TRP A 69 3.14 14.96 10.04
C TRP A 69 2.95 14.56 11.50
N LEU A 70 1.88 13.81 11.75
CA LEU A 70 1.67 12.99 12.94
C LEU A 70 1.95 11.53 12.62
N TYR A 71 2.74 10.87 13.45
CA TYR A 71 3.11 9.46 13.31
C TYR A 71 2.60 8.66 14.50
N TRP A 72 2.06 7.47 14.24
CA TRP A 72 1.74 6.47 15.26
C TRP A 72 1.86 5.07 14.66
N SER A 73 1.82 4.06 15.52
CA SER A 73 1.82 2.66 15.09
C SER A 73 0.67 1.92 15.74
N GLU A 74 0.07 0.99 15.00
CA GLU A 74 -0.93 0.04 15.49
C GLU A 74 -0.43 -1.37 15.16
N GLY A 75 -0.03 -2.12 16.18
CA GLY A 75 0.61 -3.41 15.99
C GLY A 75 1.89 -3.31 15.14
N ALA A 76 1.82 -3.85 13.91
CA ALA A 76 2.92 -3.87 12.95
C ALA A 76 2.72 -2.90 11.78
N THR A 77 1.79 -1.96 11.89
CA THR A 77 1.51 -0.97 10.84
C THR A 77 1.86 0.41 11.37
N ASP A 78 2.67 1.13 10.61
CA ASP A 78 3.00 2.53 10.89
C ASP A 78 2.10 3.45 10.07
N TYR A 79 1.65 4.53 10.68
CA TYR A 79 0.78 5.51 10.07
C TYR A 79 1.42 6.89 10.10
N SER A 80 1.13 7.67 9.06
CA SER A 80 1.52 9.08 8.95
C SER A 80 0.32 9.89 8.48
N PHE A 81 -0.14 10.86 9.27
CA PHE A 81 -1.25 11.76 8.92
C PHE A 81 -0.71 13.18 8.76
N THR A 82 -0.92 13.79 7.60
CA THR A 82 -0.56 15.20 7.37
C THR A 82 -1.28 16.11 8.36
N THR A 83 -0.61 17.14 8.89
CA THR A 83 -1.25 18.15 9.75
C THR A 83 -1.90 19.28 8.97
N ASP A 84 -1.44 19.51 7.74
CA ASP A 84 -1.83 20.61 6.84
C ASP A 84 -2.64 20.14 5.61
N GLY A 85 -2.75 18.83 5.40
CA GLY A 85 -3.42 18.25 4.24
C GLY A 85 -4.35 17.08 4.56
N PRO A 86 -5.07 16.57 3.57
CA PRO A 86 -6.01 15.49 3.74
C PRO A 86 -5.43 14.12 3.33
N ARG A 87 -4.32 13.72 3.96
CA ARG A 87 -3.60 12.50 3.56
C ARG A 87 -3.15 11.66 4.74
N VAL A 88 -3.45 10.37 4.67
CA VAL A 88 -2.91 9.35 5.58
C VAL A 88 -2.13 8.31 4.79
N ILE A 89 -0.90 8.02 5.20
CA ILE A 89 -0.07 6.94 4.68
C ILE A 89 -0.07 5.81 5.69
N LYS A 90 -0.29 4.58 5.23
CA LYS A 90 -0.02 3.37 5.98
C LYS A 90 1.22 2.71 5.42
N SER A 91 2.15 2.36 6.29
CA SER A 91 3.35 1.61 5.97
C SER A 91 3.25 0.26 6.68
N TRP A 92 3.15 -0.80 5.89
CA TRP A 92 2.94 -2.14 6.41
C TRP A 92 4.29 -2.76 6.77
N ALA A 93 4.49 -3.21 8.02
CA ALA A 93 5.63 -4.07 8.34
C ALA A 93 5.35 -5.54 7.95
N ARG A 94 4.06 -5.91 7.81
CA ARG A 94 3.64 -7.18 7.20
C ARG A 94 3.72 -7.10 5.68
N ARG A 95 4.05 -8.22 5.04
CA ARG A 95 4.12 -8.31 3.57
C ARG A 95 2.73 -8.52 3.00
N PHE A 96 2.18 -7.48 2.39
CA PHE A 96 1.03 -7.58 1.50
C PHE A 96 1.52 -7.61 0.06
N THR A 97 0.83 -8.33 -0.82
CA THR A 97 1.21 -8.41 -2.23
C THR A 97 0.17 -7.73 -3.12
N VAL A 98 0.54 -7.42 -4.36
CA VAL A 98 -0.42 -6.95 -5.38
C VAL A 98 -1.59 -7.93 -5.53
N ARG A 99 -1.35 -9.24 -5.42
CA ARG A 99 -2.40 -10.27 -5.44
C ARG A 99 -3.41 -10.07 -4.32
N ASP A 100 -2.95 -9.75 -3.11
CA ASP A 100 -3.84 -9.55 -1.96
C ASP A 100 -4.74 -8.35 -2.17
N VAL A 101 -4.19 -7.24 -2.69
CA VAL A 101 -4.96 -6.04 -3.04
C VAL A 101 -6.01 -6.35 -4.10
N LEU A 102 -5.61 -6.94 -5.23
CA LEU A 102 -6.54 -7.25 -6.32
C LEU A 102 -7.64 -8.24 -5.90
N ARG A 103 -7.30 -9.23 -5.07
CA ARG A 103 -8.27 -10.19 -4.52
C ARG A 103 -9.31 -9.49 -3.64
N CYS A 104 -8.90 -8.48 -2.88
CA CYS A 104 -9.76 -7.82 -1.89
C CYS A 104 -10.57 -6.65 -2.45
N LEU A 105 -9.99 -5.88 -3.37
CA LEU A 105 -10.60 -4.65 -3.89
C LEU A 105 -11.06 -4.78 -5.35
N GLY A 106 -10.70 -5.87 -6.03
CA GLY A 106 -10.89 -6.04 -7.47
C GLY A 106 -9.82 -5.31 -8.27
N ASP A 107 -10.09 -5.12 -9.56
CA ASP A 107 -9.20 -4.34 -10.43
C ASP A 107 -9.22 -2.85 -10.04
N PRO A 108 -8.06 -2.17 -10.02
CA PRO A 108 -8.02 -0.72 -9.87
C PRO A 108 -8.62 -0.06 -11.13
N ASP A 109 -9.18 1.14 -10.97
CA ASP A 109 -9.69 1.90 -12.12
C ASP A 109 -8.51 2.42 -12.99
N VAL A 110 -7.45 2.88 -12.34
CA VAL A 110 -6.24 3.42 -12.98
C VAL A 110 -4.97 3.05 -12.22
N TYR A 111 -3.82 3.19 -12.88
CA TYR A 111 -2.51 2.98 -12.27
C TYR A 111 -1.52 4.07 -12.70
N GLN A 112 -0.49 4.28 -11.89
CA GLN A 112 0.74 4.98 -12.27
C GLN A 112 1.89 4.00 -12.17
N ALA A 113 2.77 3.97 -13.17
CA ALA A 113 4.01 3.20 -13.07
C ALA A 113 5.15 3.94 -13.74
N PHE A 114 6.23 4.15 -12.99
CA PHE A 114 7.33 4.97 -13.41
C PHE A 114 8.66 4.51 -12.82
N ARG A 115 9.74 4.94 -13.46
CA ARG A 115 11.12 4.65 -13.05
C ARG A 115 11.82 5.94 -12.65
N GLU A 116 12.27 6.00 -11.40
CA GLU A 116 13.30 6.91 -10.89
C GLU A 116 14.68 6.21 -11.04
N PRO A 117 15.83 6.91 -10.90
CA PRO A 117 17.15 6.34 -11.23
C PRO A 117 17.44 4.95 -10.65
N ASP A 118 17.01 4.70 -9.41
CA ASP A 118 17.28 3.52 -8.60
C ASP A 118 16.02 2.77 -8.14
N VAL A 119 14.82 3.20 -8.57
CA VAL A 119 13.56 2.59 -8.14
C VAL A 119 12.49 2.64 -9.22
N TYR A 120 11.80 1.52 -9.39
CA TYR A 120 10.54 1.44 -10.10
C TYR A 120 9.42 1.54 -9.08
N ARG A 121 8.41 2.36 -9.36
CA ARG A 121 7.20 2.49 -8.57
C ARG A 121 5.98 2.07 -9.38
N LEU A 122 5.07 1.37 -8.72
CA LEU A 122 3.74 1.05 -9.20
C LEU A 122 2.74 1.51 -8.15
N ILE A 123 1.81 2.36 -8.54
CA ILE A 123 0.72 2.83 -7.69
C ILE A 123 -0.60 2.38 -8.32
N LEU A 124 -1.35 1.56 -7.58
CA LEU A 124 -2.68 1.09 -7.95
C LEU A 124 -3.72 2.02 -7.32
N TRP A 125 -4.57 2.67 -8.11
CA TRP A 125 -5.55 3.63 -7.63
C TRP A 125 -6.97 3.07 -7.66
N TYR A 126 -7.68 3.28 -6.55
CA TYR A 126 -9.11 3.00 -6.41
C TYR A 126 -9.85 4.30 -6.08
N PRO A 127 -10.07 5.20 -7.07
CA PRO A 127 -10.62 6.54 -6.85
C PRO A 127 -11.96 6.53 -6.10
N LYS A 128 -12.84 5.56 -6.37
CA LYS A 128 -14.13 5.42 -5.68
C LYS A 128 -14.01 5.19 -4.17
N ARG A 129 -12.85 4.74 -3.72
CA ARG A 129 -12.52 4.47 -2.31
C ARG A 129 -11.51 5.47 -1.74
N ALA A 130 -11.10 6.47 -2.54
CA ALA A 130 -10.08 7.46 -2.18
C ALA A 130 -8.77 6.86 -1.62
N VAL A 131 -8.35 5.72 -2.20
CA VAL A 131 -7.16 4.98 -1.74
C VAL A 131 -6.27 4.56 -2.89
N SER A 132 -4.97 4.52 -2.63
CA SER A 132 -3.97 3.93 -3.51
C SER A 132 -3.03 2.98 -2.76
N PHE A 133 -2.40 2.08 -3.49
CA PHE A 133 -1.43 1.10 -2.98
C PHE A 133 -0.15 1.15 -3.80
N GLU A 134 0.99 1.26 -3.14
CA GLU A 134 2.29 1.40 -3.78
C GLU A 134 3.15 0.14 -3.61
N ALA A 135 3.67 -0.38 -4.73
CA ALA A 135 4.79 -1.31 -4.77
C ALA A 135 6.04 -0.60 -5.29
N ALA A 136 7.20 -0.99 -4.75
CA ALA A 136 8.50 -0.47 -5.17
C ALA A 136 9.49 -1.60 -5.46
N TYR A 137 10.23 -1.49 -6.56
CA TYR A 137 11.32 -2.39 -6.93
C TYR A 137 12.61 -1.60 -7.09
N PHE A 138 13.57 -1.83 -6.20
CA PHE A 138 14.83 -1.09 -6.13
C PHE A 138 15.91 -1.76 -6.98
N THR A 139 16.46 -1.02 -7.93
CA THR A 139 17.59 -1.46 -8.77
C THR A 139 18.19 -0.29 -9.53
N ASN A 140 19.49 -0.34 -9.80
CA ASN A 140 20.17 0.62 -10.68
C ASN A 140 20.08 0.23 -12.17
N ALA A 141 19.54 -0.95 -12.48
CA ALA A 141 19.45 -1.46 -13.85
C ALA A 141 18.14 -1.05 -14.55
N THR A 142 18.25 -0.67 -15.83
CA THR A 142 17.09 -0.52 -16.71
C THR A 142 16.61 -1.90 -17.16
N LEU A 143 15.32 -2.18 -16.98
CA LEU A 143 14.68 -3.44 -17.35
C LEU A 143 13.90 -3.28 -18.65
N SER A 144 13.92 -4.30 -19.50
CA SER A 144 13.16 -4.33 -20.74
C SER A 144 11.67 -4.66 -20.55
N ALA A 145 11.30 -5.19 -19.38
CA ALA A 145 9.94 -5.53 -19.00
C ALA A 145 9.64 -5.04 -17.58
N SER A 146 8.35 -4.93 -17.24
CA SER A 146 7.93 -4.52 -15.89
C SER A 146 8.45 -5.50 -14.84
N PRO A 147 9.10 -5.01 -13.75
CA PRO A 147 9.50 -5.87 -12.65
C PRO A 147 8.32 -6.32 -11.78
N PHE A 148 7.15 -5.69 -11.94
CA PHE A 148 6.00 -5.95 -11.07
C PHE A 148 5.25 -7.22 -11.45
N LYS A 149 4.92 -7.99 -10.43
CA LYS A 149 4.22 -9.27 -10.49
C LYS A 149 3.16 -9.33 -9.39
N LEU A 150 2.27 -10.33 -9.48
CA LEU A 150 1.23 -10.51 -8.47
C LEU A 150 1.80 -10.72 -7.05
N ASP A 151 3.00 -11.27 -6.93
CA ASP A 151 3.74 -11.46 -5.67
C ASP A 151 4.63 -10.27 -5.27
N SER A 152 4.61 -9.16 -6.02
CA SER A 152 5.32 -7.94 -5.63
C SER A 152 4.73 -7.38 -4.33
N ASP A 153 5.62 -7.02 -3.40
CA ASP A 153 5.24 -6.46 -2.11
C ASP A 153 4.67 -5.04 -2.28
N ILE A 154 3.53 -4.79 -1.62
CA ILE A 154 3.00 -3.47 -1.34
C ILE A 154 3.74 -2.93 -0.12
N ARG A 155 4.29 -1.73 -0.26
CA ARG A 155 5.01 -1.01 0.81
C ARG A 155 4.08 -0.12 1.59
N THR A 156 3.23 0.62 0.88
CA THR A 156 2.35 1.59 1.49
C THR A 156 0.96 1.57 0.87
N SER A 157 -0.03 2.02 1.63
CA SER A 157 -1.27 2.56 1.07
C SER A 157 -1.39 4.03 1.44
N THR A 158 -2.00 4.81 0.56
CA THR A 158 -2.30 6.22 0.81
C THR A 158 -3.81 6.40 0.73
N VAL A 159 -4.41 6.96 1.78
CA VAL A 159 -5.81 7.36 1.82
C VAL A 159 -5.87 8.87 1.79
N VAL A 160 -6.75 9.41 0.96
CA VAL A 160 -6.94 10.84 0.78
C VAL A 160 -8.40 11.22 0.99
N GLN A 161 -8.69 12.52 1.07
CA GLN A 161 -10.07 12.99 1.08
C GLN A 161 -10.78 12.58 -0.22
N PRO A 162 -11.98 11.98 -0.13
CA PRO A 162 -12.77 11.67 -1.31
C PRO A 162 -13.10 12.94 -2.10
N ALA A 163 -12.67 12.97 -3.35
CA ALA A 163 -12.87 14.08 -4.29
C ALA A 163 -12.87 13.54 -5.73
N ASP A 164 -12.85 14.42 -6.73
CA ASP A 164 -12.49 13.98 -8.08
C ASP A 164 -11.02 13.52 -8.13
N LEU A 165 -10.69 12.77 -9.17
CA LEU A 165 -9.39 12.12 -9.29
C LEU A 165 -8.22 13.11 -9.32
N ALA A 166 -8.40 14.31 -9.89
CA ALA A 166 -7.31 15.29 -9.93
C ALA A 166 -7.01 15.81 -8.52
N SER A 167 -8.04 16.19 -7.76
CA SER A 167 -7.87 16.61 -6.36
C SER A 167 -7.28 15.49 -5.49
N MET A 168 -7.73 14.25 -5.66
CA MET A 168 -7.16 13.11 -4.91
C MET A 168 -5.67 12.87 -5.21
N LEU A 169 -5.22 13.12 -6.43
CA LEU A 169 -3.80 13.03 -6.79
C LEU A 169 -2.97 14.14 -6.13
N ASP A 170 -3.50 15.37 -6.14
CA ASP A 170 -2.88 16.52 -5.48
C ASP A 170 -2.74 16.23 -3.97
N ASP A 171 -3.80 15.73 -3.35
CA ASP A 171 -3.85 15.36 -1.94
C ASP A 171 -2.92 14.21 -1.57
N ALA A 172 -2.67 13.26 -2.47
CA ALA A 172 -1.73 12.17 -2.22
C ALA A 172 -0.27 12.59 -2.32
N THR A 173 0.01 13.78 -2.86
CA THR A 173 1.38 14.24 -3.13
C THR A 173 1.65 15.71 -2.78
N PRO A 174 1.11 16.25 -1.67
CA PRO A 174 1.39 17.62 -1.28
C PRO A 174 2.89 17.69 -0.97
N ASN A 175 3.59 18.59 -1.67
CA ASN A 175 5.01 18.89 -1.48
C ASN A 175 6.04 17.99 -2.20
N ILE A 176 5.64 17.04 -3.05
CA ILE A 176 6.56 16.59 -4.11
C ILE A 176 6.49 17.67 -5.18
N ASN A 177 7.59 18.39 -5.41
CA ASN A 177 7.67 19.37 -6.49
C ASN A 177 7.61 18.64 -7.85
N TRP A 178 6.39 18.33 -8.30
CA TRP A 178 6.04 17.74 -9.60
C TRP A 178 6.55 18.58 -10.77
N ALA A 179 6.99 19.81 -10.51
CA ALA A 179 7.75 20.64 -11.46
C ALA A 179 8.89 19.86 -12.12
N HIS A 180 9.46 18.88 -11.42
CA HIS A 180 10.41 17.97 -12.03
C HIS A 180 9.75 16.77 -12.72
N LEU A 181 8.64 16.19 -12.27
CA LEU A 181 8.18 14.90 -12.81
C LEU A 181 6.89 14.98 -13.64
N ARG A 182 6.96 15.65 -14.80
CA ARG A 182 5.82 15.87 -15.71
C ARG A 182 5.11 14.58 -16.13
N ASP A 183 5.85 13.48 -16.25
CA ASP A 183 5.36 12.20 -16.76
C ASP A 183 4.88 11.24 -15.64
N VAL A 184 5.15 11.54 -14.37
CA VAL A 184 4.85 10.66 -13.23
C VAL A 184 3.39 10.82 -12.79
N THR A 185 2.72 11.92 -13.15
CA THR A 185 1.26 12.10 -13.00
C THR A 185 0.44 11.38 -14.07
N LEU A 186 1.08 10.79 -15.09
CA LEU A 186 0.39 10.10 -16.19
C LEU A 186 -0.22 8.79 -15.70
N MET A 187 -1.45 8.89 -15.21
CA MET A 187 -2.30 7.73 -14.95
C MET A 187 -2.68 7.05 -16.25
N ARG A 188 -2.77 5.73 -16.20
CA ARG A 188 -3.22 4.88 -17.30
C ARG A 188 -4.34 3.98 -16.81
N PRO A 189 -5.32 3.67 -17.68
CA PRO A 189 -6.33 2.66 -17.36
C PRO A 189 -5.67 1.33 -16.99
N TRP A 190 -6.24 0.60 -16.04
CA TRP A 190 -5.76 -0.74 -15.71
C TRP A 190 -5.78 -1.64 -16.96
N PRO A 191 -4.66 -2.30 -17.32
CA PRO A 191 -4.56 -3.08 -18.55
C PRO A 191 -5.20 -4.48 -18.42
N GLY A 192 -5.83 -4.81 -17.29
CA GLY A 192 -6.39 -6.13 -16.99
C GLY A 192 -5.36 -7.19 -16.60
N ASP A 193 -4.06 -6.87 -16.69
CA ASP A 193 -2.97 -7.81 -16.41
C ASP A 193 -1.72 -7.04 -15.96
N ILE A 194 -1.21 -7.39 -14.77
CA ILE A 194 -0.04 -6.73 -14.19
C ILE A 194 1.21 -6.83 -15.06
N GLN A 195 1.35 -7.89 -15.87
CA GLN A 195 2.49 -8.05 -16.80
C GLN A 195 2.45 -7.06 -17.96
N LYS A 196 1.30 -6.44 -18.23
CA LYS A 196 1.09 -5.45 -19.30
C LYS A 196 1.26 -4.01 -18.80
N ILE A 197 1.63 -3.82 -17.54
CA ILE A 197 1.91 -2.50 -16.99
C ILE A 197 3.09 -1.89 -17.74
N ALA A 198 2.81 -0.78 -18.42
CA ALA A 198 3.82 0.04 -19.05
C ALA A 198 4.40 1.02 -18.03
N ILE A 199 5.73 1.06 -17.96
CA ILE A 199 6.51 1.94 -17.09
C ILE A 199 6.99 3.13 -17.90
N ILE A 200 6.89 4.32 -17.32
CA ILE A 200 7.40 5.55 -17.90
C ILE A 200 8.71 5.92 -17.22
N GLU A 201 9.73 6.25 -17.99
CA GLU A 201 10.95 6.86 -17.42
C GLU A 201 10.56 8.23 -16.85
N ALA A 202 10.77 8.42 -15.55
CA ALA A 202 10.45 9.67 -14.88
C ALA A 202 11.40 10.75 -15.41
N ARG A 203 10.89 11.63 -16.28
CA ARG A 203 11.67 12.73 -16.82
C ARG A 203 11.61 13.90 -15.85
N PHE A 204 12.78 14.25 -15.32
CA PHE A 204 12.97 15.44 -14.49
C PHE A 204 13.03 16.69 -15.39
N GLY A 205 12.02 17.55 -15.36
CA GLY A 205 12.01 18.87 -15.97
C GLY A 205 13.06 19.76 -15.31
N ASN A 206 13.70 20.61 -16.12
CA ASN A 206 14.44 21.76 -15.59
C ASN A 206 13.41 22.78 -15.05
N LYS A 207 13.68 23.35 -13.87
CA LYS A 207 12.85 24.39 -13.26
C LYS A 207 12.58 25.55 -14.22
#